data_AF-A0A957WER6-F1
#
_entry.id   AF-A0A957WER6-F1
#
_cell.length_a   1.000
_cell.length_b   1.000
_cell.length_c   1.000
_cell.angle_alpha   90.00
_cell.angle_beta   90.00
_cell.angle_gamma   90.00
#
_symmetry.space_group_name_H-M   'P 1'
#
loop_
_entity.id
_entity.type
_entity.pdbx_description
1 polymer ?
#
loop_
_entity_poly.entity_id
_entity_poly.type
_entity_poly.pdbx_seq_one_letter_code
_entity_poly.pdbx_strand_id
1 'polypeptide(L)' 'MPNWETYLEQNQSRFQAELLDFLRIPSISALPENAADVQHAADWVAQRLTAAGVEHVQVLPTAGHPAVYGDWLHAP' A
#
# COMPACT_ATOMS: atom_id res chain seq x y z
N MET A 1 6.01 -11.95 -23.36
CA MET A 1 5.37 -11.39 -22.15
C MET A 1 4.16 -10.61 -22.61
N PRO A 2 3.01 -10.64 -21.92
CA PRO A 2 1.96 -9.68 -22.20
C PRO A 2 2.57 -8.28 -22.13
N ASN A 3 2.25 -7.43 -23.11
CA ASN A 3 2.65 -6.04 -23.10
C ASN A 3 2.11 -5.40 -21.80
N TRP A 4 2.94 -4.67 -21.07
CA TRP A 4 2.55 -4.05 -19.80
C TRP A 4 1.36 -3.10 -20.00
N GLU A 5 1.25 -2.46 -21.17
CA GLU A 5 0.09 -1.61 -21.54
C GLU A 5 -1.22 -2.40 -21.52
N THR A 6 -1.26 -3.58 -22.16
CA THR A 6 -2.45 -4.45 -22.17
C THR A 6 -2.82 -4.92 -20.76
N TYR A 7 -1.83 -5.21 -19.92
CA TYR A 7 -2.07 -5.56 -18.51
C TYR A 7 -2.71 -4.39 -17.75
N LEU A 8 -2.22 -3.15 -17.97
CA LEU A 8 -2.79 -1.96 -17.35
C LEU A 8 -4.24 -1.72 -17.80
N GLU A 9 -4.52 -1.83 -19.10
CA GLU A 9 -5.87 -1.66 -19.65
C GLU A 9 -6.84 -2.69 -19.07
N GLN A 10 -6.45 -3.97 -19.02
CA GLN A 10 -7.30 -5.05 -18.50
C GLN A 10 -7.58 -4.93 -16.99
N ASN A 11 -6.67 -4.32 -16.24
CA ASN A 11 -6.76 -4.21 -14.78
C ASN A 11 -7.17 -2.82 -14.28
N GLN A 12 -7.41 -1.87 -15.19
CA GLN A 12 -7.63 -0.46 -14.85
C GLN A 12 -8.75 -0.28 -13.81
N SER A 13 -9.90 -0.93 -13.99
CA SER A 13 -11.03 -0.83 -13.05
C SER A 13 -10.69 -1.37 -11.67
N ARG A 14 -9.92 -2.45 -11.60
CA ARG A 14 -9.44 -3.01 -10.32
C ARG A 14 -8.50 -2.03 -9.62
N PHE A 15 -7.52 -1.46 -10.33
CA PHE A 15 -6.60 -0.48 -9.75
C PHE A 15 -7.32 0.78 -9.23
N GLN A 16 -8.32 1.25 -9.96
CA GLN A 16 -9.14 2.37 -9.49
C GLN A 16 -9.93 2.01 -8.22
N ALA A 17 -10.54 0.82 -8.17
CA ALA A 17 -11.25 0.37 -6.97
C ALA A 17 -10.31 0.28 -5.76
N GLU A 18 -9.12 -0.30 -5.94
CA GLU A 18 -8.11 -0.43 -4.88
C GLU A 18 -7.61 0.93 -4.39
N LEU A 19 -7.41 1.89 -5.31
CA LEU A 19 -7.08 3.27 -4.92
C LEU A 19 -8.22 3.92 -4.13
N LEU A 20 -9.47 3.74 -4.57
CA LEU A 20 -10.62 4.29 -3.85
C LEU A 20 -10.79 3.65 -2.47
N ASP A 21 -10.50 2.36 -2.31
CA ASP A 21 -10.49 1.69 -1.00
C ASP A 21 -9.42 2.27 -0.07
N PHE A 22 -8.23 2.55 -0.59
CA PHE A 22 -7.18 3.21 0.19
C PHE A 22 -7.57 4.64 0.61
N LEU A 23 -8.11 5.43 -0.31
CA LEU A 23 -8.55 6.81 -0.05
C LEU A 23 -9.71 6.91 0.95
N ARG A 24 -10.46 5.83 1.16
CA ARG A 24 -11.53 5.77 2.17
C ARG A 24 -11.00 5.67 3.59
N ILE A 25 -9.73 5.30 3.79
CA ILE A 25 -9.11 5.27 5.11
C ILE A 25 -8.81 6.71 5.53
N PRO A 26 -9.41 7.25 6.61
CA PRO A 26 -9.24 8.65 7.00
C PRO A 26 -7.93 8.84 7.78
N SER A 27 -6.79 8.44 7.20
CA SER A 27 -5.46 8.46 7.83
C SER A 27 -4.84 9.87 7.89
N ILE A 28 -5.49 10.80 8.59
CA ILE A 28 -5.07 12.21 8.70
C ILE A 28 -4.08 12.33 9.87
N SER A 29 -2.79 12.40 9.57
CA SER A 29 -1.71 12.36 10.58
C SER A 29 -1.68 13.55 11.55
N ALA A 30 -2.23 14.71 11.15
CA ALA A 30 -2.31 15.90 11.99
C ALA A 30 -3.41 15.82 13.06
N LEU A 31 -4.33 14.85 12.96
CA LEU A 31 -5.44 14.65 13.88
C LEU A 31 -5.16 13.42 14.76
N PRO A 32 -4.88 13.58 16.07
CA PRO A 32 -4.55 12.47 16.96
C PRO A 32 -5.62 11.36 17.02
N GLU A 33 -6.89 11.71 16.85
CA GLU A 33 -8.02 10.77 16.80
C GLU A 33 -7.93 9.77 15.64
N ASN A 34 -7.22 10.12 14.57
CA ASN A 34 -7.02 9.26 13.40
C ASN A 34 -5.76 8.39 13.50
N ALA A 35 -5.10 8.30 14.67
CA ALA A 35 -3.92 7.47 14.84
C ALA A 35 -4.14 6.00 14.45
N ALA A 36 -5.32 5.44 14.76
CA ALA A 36 -5.70 4.09 14.36
C ALA A 36 -5.91 3.96 12.84
N ASP A 37 -6.44 4.99 12.18
CA ASP A 37 -6.61 5.01 10.73
C ASP A 37 -5.27 5.11 10.00
N VAL A 38 -4.31 5.85 10.57
CA VAL A 38 -2.92 5.88 10.06
C VAL A 38 -2.28 4.49 10.15
N GLN A 39 -2.49 3.77 11.24
CA GLN A 39 -2.05 2.37 11.35
C GLN A 39 -2.75 1.48 10.32
N HIS A 40 -4.07 1.61 10.17
CA HIS A 40 -4.84 0.85 9.18
C HIS A 40 -4.36 1.12 7.75
N ALA A 41 -4.04 2.37 7.41
CA ALA A 41 -3.48 2.71 6.10
C ALA A 41 -2.11 2.05 5.88
N ALA A 42 -1.24 2.03 6.90
CA ALA A 42 0.04 1.34 6.83
C ALA A 42 -0.15 -0.18 6.63
N ASP A 43 -1.05 -0.80 7.37
CA ASP A 43 -1.36 -2.23 7.24
C ASP A 43 -1.96 -2.56 5.87
N TRP A 44 -2.80 -1.68 5.33
CA TRP A 44 -3.36 -1.82 3.98
C TRP A 44 -2.23 -1.80 2.94
N VAL A 45 -1.33 -0.82 2.99
CA VAL A 45 -0.18 -0.72 2.07
C VAL A 45 0.70 -1.97 2.18
N ALA A 46 0.98 -2.45 3.39
CA ALA A 46 1.74 -3.68 3.59
C ALA A 46 1.08 -4.89 2.92
N GLN A 47 -0.24 -5.07 3.08
CA GLN A 47 -0.97 -6.15 2.41
C GLN A 47 -0.90 -6.04 0.88
N ARG A 48 -0.98 -4.82 0.34
CA ARG A 48 -0.87 -4.57 -1.10
C ARG A 48 0.51 -4.86 -1.66
N LEU A 49 1.57 -4.49 -0.95
CA LEU A 49 2.94 -4.82 -1.32
C LEU A 49 3.14 -6.34 -1.33
N THR A 50 2.69 -7.04 -0.29
CA THR A 50 2.73 -8.51 -0.22
C THR A 50 1.97 -9.16 -1.38
N ALA A 51 0.76 -8.68 -1.69
CA ALA A 51 -0.05 -9.20 -2.80
C ALA A 51 0.58 -8.93 -4.18
N ALA A 52 1.36 -7.87 -4.31
CA ALA A 52 2.13 -7.56 -5.51
C ALA A 52 3.42 -8.40 -5.65
N GLY A 53 3.76 -9.20 -4.65
CA GLY A 53 4.97 -10.04 -4.64
C GLY A 53 6.23 -9.34 -4.15
N VAL A 54 6.10 -8.21 -3.43
CA VAL A 54 7.22 -7.57 -2.73
C VAL A 54 7.62 -8.43 -1.53
N GLU A 55 8.92 -8.51 -1.25
CA GLU A 55 9.51 -9.32 -0.19
C GLU A 55 9.75 -8.49 1.09
N HIS A 56 9.99 -9.19 2.21
CA HIS A 56 10.31 -8.62 3.52
C HIS A 56 9.39 -7.47 3.98
N VAL A 57 8.11 -7.52 3.59
CA VAL A 57 7.17 -6.45 3.90
C VAL A 57 6.90 -6.38 5.40
N GLN A 58 7.10 -5.21 5.99
CA GLN A 58 6.97 -4.95 7.42
C GLN A 58 6.35 -3.58 7.68
N VAL A 59 5.49 -3.51 8.70
CA VAL A 59 5.06 -2.25 9.29
C VAL A 59 5.94 -1.97 10.50
N LEU A 60 6.77 -0.93 10.39
CA LEU A 60 7.78 -0.57 11.37
C LEU A 60 7.23 0.52 12.31
N PRO A 61 7.20 0.28 13.64
CA PRO A 61 6.88 1.32 14.59
C PRO A 61 7.98 2.39 14.60
N THR A 62 7.58 3.65 14.70
CA THR A 62 8.52 4.79 14.82
C THR A 62 8.17 5.62 16.06
N ALA A 63 8.92 6.69 16.33
CA ALA A 63 8.55 7.65 17.37
C ALA A 63 7.26 8.44 17.05
N GLY A 64 6.78 8.38 15.80
CA GLY A 64 5.52 8.97 15.35
C GLY A 64 4.69 7.93 14.59
N HIS A 65 4.34 8.24 13.35
CA HIS A 65 3.52 7.35 12.52
C HIS A 65 4.31 6.14 12.02
N PRO A 66 3.64 4.98 11.84
CA PRO A 66 4.29 3.79 11.30
C PRO A 66 4.88 4.06 9.90
N ALA A 67 5.98 3.37 9.60
CA ALA A 67 6.55 3.31 8.26
C ALA A 67 6.31 1.92 7.68
N VAL A 68 5.97 1.83 6.39
CA VAL A 68 5.90 0.54 5.70
C VAL A 68 7.18 0.35 4.92
N TYR A 69 7.87 -0.75 5.21
CA TYR A 69 9.05 -1.20 4.48
C TYR A 69 8.70 -2.46 3.68
N GLY A 70 9.34 -2.61 2.54
CA GLY A 70 9.36 -3.82 1.74
C GLY A 70 10.47 -3.66 0.72
N ASP A 71 11.07 -4.77 0.32
CA ASP A 71 12.10 -4.77 -0.70
C ASP A 71 11.74 -5.72 -1.84
N TRP A 72 12.15 -5.31 -3.03
CA TRP A 72 12.09 -6.13 -4.22
C TRP A 72 13.48 -5.99 -4.81
N LEU A 73 14.38 -6.87 -4.39
CA LEU A 73 15.79 -6.83 -4.81
C LEU A 73 16.01 -7.55 -6.14
N HIS A 74 14.94 -7.75 -6.92
CA HIS A 74 14.97 -8.37 -8.24
C HIS A 74 15.51 -7.41 -9.31
N ALA A 75 16.70 -6.88 -9.02
CA ALA A 75 17.64 -6.45 -10.03
C ALA A 75 17.67 -7.41 -11.24
N PRO A 76 17.99 -6.91 -12.45
CA PRO A 76 18.24 -7.77 -13.61
C PRO A 76 19.42 -8.72 -13.40
#